data_AF-A0A2S4L4Z2-F1
#
_entry.id   AF-A0A2S4L4Z2-F1
#
_cell.length_a   1.000
_cell.length_b   1.000
_cell.length_c   1.000
_cell.angle_alpha   90.00
_cell.angle_beta   90.00
_cell.angle_gamma   90.00
#
_symmetry.space_group_name_H-M   'P 1'
#
loop_
_entity.id
_entity.type
_entity.pdbx_description
1 polymer ?
#
loop_
_entity_poly.entity_id
_entity_poly.type
_entity_poly.pdbx_seq_one_letter_code
_entity_poly.pdbx_strand_id
1 'polypeptide(L)'
;LGLDKPFLLAGRPGHRAEDATWDAFWPHLRGPRMELAVNGTAHGAFTDRPALLGVFDFPAPVRAALRPLLGSIEAPRLDAVLNGLLVRFFALAMDGRDGPLRGVEGAFGELSVVRSSL
;
A
#
# COMPACT_ATOMS: atom_id res chain seq x y z
N LEU A 1 13.81 -7.85 -21.83
CA LEU A 1 12.39 -7.98 -21.43
C LEU A 1 12.19 -7.36 -20.04
N GLY A 2 11.05 -6.69 -19.80
CA GLY A 2 10.72 -5.98 -18.56
C GLY A 2 9.97 -4.67 -18.81
N LEU A 3 9.67 -3.90 -17.77
CA LEU A 3 8.73 -2.76 -17.82
C LEU A 3 9.42 -1.40 -17.62
N ASP A 4 9.33 -0.51 -18.62
CA ASP A 4 9.90 0.85 -18.56
C ASP A 4 8.90 1.90 -18.02
N LYS A 5 7.63 1.55 -17.84
CA LYS A 5 6.60 2.45 -17.32
C LYS A 5 6.69 2.57 -15.79
N PRO A 6 6.21 3.68 -15.19
CA PRO A 6 6.12 3.82 -13.75
C PRO A 6 5.36 2.65 -13.10
N PHE A 7 5.87 2.14 -11.98
CA PHE A 7 5.26 1.01 -11.27
C PHE A 7 5.32 1.17 -9.75
N LEU A 8 4.20 0.88 -9.08
CA LEU A 8 4.09 0.92 -7.62
C LEU A 8 3.70 -0.47 -7.10
N LEU A 9 4.54 -1.02 -6.22
CA LEU A 9 4.21 -2.16 -5.39
C LEU A 9 3.80 -1.65 -4.00
N ALA A 10 2.53 -1.70 -3.65
CA ALA A 10 2.04 -1.29 -2.33
C ALA A 10 1.35 -2.46 -1.64
N GLY A 11 1.86 -2.88 -0.49
CA GLY A 11 1.41 -4.08 0.19
C GLY A 11 1.42 -3.96 1.70
N ARG A 12 1.02 -5.03 2.39
CA ARG A 12 1.10 -5.10 3.86
C ARG A 12 2.55 -5.19 4.34
N PRO A 13 2.84 -4.83 5.60
CA PRO A 13 4.17 -5.00 6.17
C PRO A 13 4.61 -6.45 6.09
N GLY A 14 5.88 -6.67 5.73
CA GLY A 14 6.47 -7.99 5.65
C GLY A 14 6.17 -8.81 4.40
N HIS A 15 5.39 -8.30 3.43
CA HIS A 15 5.00 -9.06 2.21
C HIS A 15 6.19 -9.78 1.53
N ARG A 16 7.30 -9.07 1.32
CA ARG A 16 8.52 -9.60 0.68
C ARG A 16 9.12 -10.82 1.40
N ALA A 17 8.98 -10.91 2.72
CA ALA A 17 9.49 -12.05 3.49
C ALA A 17 8.61 -13.30 3.32
N GLU A 18 7.36 -13.14 2.91
CA GLU A 18 6.37 -14.21 2.75
C GLU A 18 6.20 -14.63 1.29
N ASP A 19 6.42 -13.69 0.36
CA ASP A 19 6.29 -13.87 -1.07
C ASP A 19 7.50 -13.26 -1.82
N ALA A 20 8.35 -14.15 -2.33
CA ALA A 20 9.56 -13.79 -3.06
C ALA A 20 9.30 -13.27 -4.49
N THR A 21 8.06 -13.31 -4.98
CA THR A 21 7.74 -12.90 -6.36
C THR A 21 7.99 -11.42 -6.60
N TRP A 22 7.82 -10.55 -5.60
CA TRP A 22 8.14 -9.13 -5.72
C TRP A 22 9.64 -8.91 -5.88
N ASP A 23 10.47 -9.67 -5.17
CA ASP A 23 11.93 -9.61 -5.33
C ASP A 23 12.38 -10.15 -6.67
N ALA A 24 11.79 -11.24 -7.14
CA ALA A 24 12.03 -11.76 -8.47
C ALA A 24 11.60 -10.76 -9.57
N PHE A 25 10.50 -10.04 -9.37
CA PHE A 25 9.96 -9.10 -10.33
C PHE A 25 10.73 -7.76 -10.36
N TRP A 26 11.21 -7.27 -9.21
CA TRP A 26 11.86 -5.98 -9.08
C TRP A 26 12.94 -5.68 -10.12
N PRO A 27 13.95 -6.53 -10.38
CA PRO A 27 15.00 -6.23 -11.36
C PRO A 27 14.46 -6.06 -12.80
N HIS A 28 13.24 -6.51 -13.09
CA HIS A 28 12.59 -6.35 -14.39
C HIS A 28 11.81 -5.04 -14.54
N LEU A 29 11.61 -4.28 -13.45
CA LEU A 29 11.08 -2.91 -13.47
C LEU A 29 12.23 -1.94 -13.83
N ARG A 30 12.27 -1.45 -15.06
CA ARG A 30 13.35 -0.57 -15.55
C ARG A 30 13.03 0.92 -15.45
N GLY A 31 11.74 1.26 -15.39
CA GLY A 31 11.27 2.64 -15.20
C GLY A 31 11.24 3.09 -13.73
N PRO A 32 10.68 4.29 -13.47
CA PRO A 32 10.43 4.78 -12.12
C PRO A 32 9.63 3.75 -11.31
N ARG A 33 10.15 3.36 -10.14
CA ARG A 33 9.54 2.31 -9.34
C ARG A 33 9.66 2.57 -7.86
N MET A 34 8.65 2.14 -7.11
CA MET A 34 8.64 2.21 -5.66
C MET A 34 7.94 0.99 -5.09
N GLU A 35 8.47 0.49 -3.97
CA GLU A 35 7.79 -0.49 -3.12
C GLU A 35 7.50 0.14 -1.76
N LEU A 36 6.26 0.01 -1.30
CA LEU A 36 5.77 0.53 -0.03
C LEU A 36 5.13 -0.58 0.82
N ALA A 37 5.34 -0.48 2.12
CA ALA A 37 4.53 -1.15 3.12
C ALA A 37 3.49 -0.17 3.69
N VAL A 38 2.23 -0.60 3.76
CA VAL A 38 1.14 0.16 4.40
C VAL A 38 0.91 -0.41 5.80
N ASN A 39 1.53 0.22 6.79
CA ASN A 39 1.49 -0.19 8.19
C ASN A 39 0.07 -0.28 8.74
N GLY A 40 -0.13 -1.25 9.64
CA GLY A 40 -1.45 -1.53 10.20
C GLY A 40 -2.42 -2.25 9.26
N THR A 41 -1.99 -2.67 8.07
CA THR A 41 -2.83 -3.46 7.15
C THR A 41 -2.50 -4.95 7.19
N ALA A 42 -3.50 -5.76 6.84
CA ALA A 42 -3.33 -7.13 6.35
C ALA A 42 -3.88 -7.23 4.92
N HIS A 43 -3.74 -8.37 4.26
CA HIS A 43 -4.02 -8.50 2.82
C HIS A 43 -5.47 -8.12 2.45
N GLY A 44 -6.44 -8.44 3.32
CA GLY A 44 -7.85 -8.10 3.11
C GLY A 44 -8.16 -6.60 3.21
N ALA A 45 -7.22 -5.77 3.68
CA ALA A 45 -7.40 -4.33 3.81
C ALA A 45 -7.46 -3.60 2.47
N PHE A 46 -6.87 -4.15 1.41
CA PHE A 46 -6.79 -3.53 0.07
C PHE A 46 -8.08 -3.75 -0.75
N THR A 47 -9.22 -3.85 -0.08
CA THR A 47 -10.57 -4.02 -0.64
C THR A 47 -11.54 -3.20 0.20
N ASP A 48 -12.81 -3.10 -0.19
CA ASP A 48 -13.81 -2.37 0.60
C ASP A 48 -14.21 -3.06 1.92
N ARG A 49 -13.62 -4.22 2.24
CA ARG A 49 -13.95 -5.00 3.46
C ARG A 49 -13.80 -4.20 4.76
N PRO A 50 -12.75 -3.39 5.00
CA PRO A 50 -12.68 -2.56 6.21
C PRO A 50 -13.84 -1.57 6.31
N ALA A 51 -14.24 -0.93 5.21
CA ALA A 51 -15.36 0.01 5.19
C ALA A 51 -16.70 -0.72 5.41
N LEU A 52 -16.94 -1.80 4.67
CA LEU A 52 -18.17 -2.60 4.75
C LEU A 52 -18.34 -3.28 6.12
N LEU A 53 -17.26 -3.74 6.73
CA LEU A 53 -17.32 -4.39 8.05
C LEU A 53 -17.28 -3.37 9.19
N GLY A 54 -16.69 -2.20 8.98
CA GLY A 54 -16.54 -1.14 9.98
C GLY A 54 -17.85 -0.44 10.37
N VAL A 55 -18.92 -0.58 9.58
CA VAL A 55 -20.25 -0.02 9.92
C VAL A 55 -21.01 -0.88 10.93
N PHE A 56 -20.57 -2.12 11.19
CA PHE A 56 -21.22 -3.01 12.14
C PHE A 56 -20.57 -2.89 13.52
N ASP A 57 -21.37 -2.79 14.58
CA ASP A 57 -20.88 -2.88 15.96
C ASP A 57 -20.69 -4.35 16.36
N PHE A 58 -19.60 -4.95 15.88
CA PHE A 58 -19.26 -6.32 16.19
C PHE A 58 -18.78 -6.49 17.64
N PRO A 59 -19.18 -7.54 18.36
CA PRO A 59 -18.58 -7.86 19.66
C PRO A 59 -17.05 -7.98 19.59
N ALA A 60 -16.35 -7.68 20.70
CA ALA A 60 -14.89 -7.70 20.76
C ALA A 60 -14.24 -9.00 20.21
N PRO A 61 -14.79 -10.22 20.46
CA PRO A 61 -14.24 -11.44 19.86
C PRO A 61 -14.28 -11.47 18.34
N VAL A 62 -15.34 -10.92 17.73
CA VAL A 62 -15.48 -10.86 16.27
C VAL A 62 -14.49 -9.84 15.69
N ARG A 63 -14.34 -8.67 16.32
CA ARG A 63 -13.31 -7.68 15.92
C ARG A 63 -11.90 -8.27 15.99
N ALA A 64 -11.60 -9.06 17.01
CA ALA A 64 -10.32 -9.76 17.13
C ALA A 64 -10.12 -10.80 16.02
N ALA A 65 -11.17 -11.55 15.65
CA ALA A 65 -11.12 -12.53 14.56
C ALA A 65 -10.92 -11.89 13.17
N LEU A 66 -11.37 -10.64 12.98
CA LEU A 66 -11.17 -9.89 11.73
C LEU A 66 -9.77 -9.26 11.60
N ARG A 67 -9.06 -9.03 12.71
CA ARG A 67 -7.77 -8.33 12.72
C ARG A 67 -6.68 -9.01 11.86
N PRO A 68 -6.50 -10.35 11.84
CA PRO A 68 -5.53 -10.99 10.94
C PRO A 68 -5.82 -10.79 9.45
N LEU A 69 -7.07 -10.50 9.10
CA LEU A 69 -7.51 -10.31 7.73
C LEU A 69 -7.44 -8.84 7.29
N LEU A 70 -7.81 -7.91 8.16
CA LEU A 70 -7.95 -6.49 7.83
C LEU A 70 -6.81 -5.62 8.37
N GLY A 71 -6.09 -6.09 9.38
CA GLY A 71 -5.13 -5.29 10.13
C GLY A 71 -5.77 -4.49 11.26
N SER A 72 -5.08 -3.45 11.71
CA SER A 72 -5.43 -2.60 12.84
C SER A 72 -5.71 -1.14 12.44
N ILE A 73 -5.53 -0.77 11.18
CA ILE A 73 -5.82 0.58 10.69
C ILE A 73 -7.33 0.81 10.60
N GLU A 74 -7.79 1.98 11.02
CA GLU A 74 -9.19 2.37 10.93
C GLU A 74 -9.60 2.61 9.47
N ALA A 75 -10.79 2.15 9.08
CA ALA A 75 -11.22 2.18 7.69
C ALA A 75 -11.21 3.58 7.03
N PRO A 76 -11.71 4.66 7.69
CA PRO A 76 -11.62 6.01 7.10
C PRO A 76 -10.19 6.49 6.92
N ARG A 77 -9.28 6.08 7.82
CA ARG A 77 -7.86 6.46 7.71
C ARG A 77 -7.18 5.70 6.58
N LEU A 78 -7.47 4.42 6.45
CA LEU A 78 -6.97 3.59 5.35
C LEU A 78 -7.40 4.15 3.98
N ASP A 79 -8.67 4.56 3.85
CA ASP A 79 -9.17 5.20 2.64
C ASP A 79 -8.37 6.46 2.28
N ALA A 80 -8.16 7.36 3.25
CA ALA A 80 -7.36 8.57 3.05
C ALA A 80 -5.90 8.26 2.65
N VAL A 81 -5.27 7.24 3.26
CA VAL A 81 -3.91 6.81 2.95
C VAL A 81 -3.82 6.23 1.54
N LEU A 82 -4.71 5.30 1.17
CA LEU A 82 -4.69 4.64 -0.14
C LEU A 82 -5.02 5.63 -1.27
N ASN A 83 -6.08 6.43 -1.13
CA ASN A 83 -6.41 7.44 -2.13
C ASN A 83 -5.30 8.48 -2.27
N GLY A 84 -4.73 8.93 -1.14
CA GLY A 84 -3.62 9.86 -1.12
C GLY A 84 -2.36 9.33 -1.81
N LEU A 85 -2.04 8.05 -1.61
CA LEU A 85 -0.96 7.35 -2.29
C LEU A 85 -1.23 7.22 -3.80
N LEU A 86 -2.42 6.77 -4.18
CA LEU A 86 -2.78 6.57 -5.59
C LEU A 86 -2.76 7.88 -6.38
N VAL A 87 -3.28 8.98 -5.82
CA VAL A 87 -3.20 10.31 -6.46
C VAL A 87 -1.75 10.73 -6.71
N ARG A 88 -0.85 10.47 -5.75
CA ARG A 88 0.58 10.78 -5.89
C ARG A 88 1.26 9.90 -6.93
N PHE A 89 0.89 8.61 -6.98
CA PHE A 89 1.38 7.70 -8.01
C PHE A 89 0.87 8.09 -9.40
N PHE A 90 -0.39 8.50 -9.54
CA PHE A 90 -0.92 8.94 -10.83
C PHE A 90 -0.29 10.24 -11.33
N ALA A 91 0.13 11.15 -10.45
CA ALA A 91 0.94 12.30 -10.85
C ALA A 91 2.25 11.86 -11.55
N LEU A 92 2.87 10.77 -11.10
CA LEU A 92 4.03 10.18 -11.76
C LEU A 92 3.63 9.45 -13.05
N ALA A 93 2.64 8.56 -12.97
CA ALA A 93 2.26 7.67 -14.06
C ALA A 93 1.67 8.40 -15.28
N MET A 94 0.95 9.51 -15.04
CA MET A 94 0.24 10.26 -16.07
C MET A 94 0.97 11.54 -16.46
N ASP A 95 1.57 12.25 -15.49
CA ASP A 95 2.16 13.57 -15.73
C ASP A 95 3.69 13.58 -15.65
N GLY A 96 4.32 12.44 -15.34
CA GLY A 96 5.78 12.36 -15.15
C GLY A 96 6.31 13.09 -13.91
N ARG A 97 5.44 13.49 -12.97
CA ARG A 97 5.80 14.24 -11.77
C ARG A 97 6.01 13.28 -10.60
N ASP A 98 7.28 13.01 -10.29
CA ASP A 98 7.71 12.15 -9.18
C ASP A 98 7.72 12.85 -7.80
N GLY A 99 7.83 14.19 -7.78
CA GLY A 99 7.90 15.00 -6.57
C GLY A 99 6.83 14.68 -5.51
N PRO A 100 5.54 14.49 -5.84
CA PRO A 100 4.51 14.10 -4.88
C PRO A 100 4.74 12.74 -4.21
N LEU A 101 5.46 11.84 -4.88
CA LEU A 101 5.79 10.50 -4.38
C LEU A 101 7.12 10.50 -3.61
N ARG A 102 8.02 11.45 -3.90
CA ARG A 102 9.21 11.71 -3.08
C ARG A 102 8.77 12.29 -1.72
N GLY A 103 9.06 11.59 -0.63
CA GLY A 103 8.65 12.00 0.72
C GLY A 103 7.23 11.59 1.11
N VAL A 104 6.66 10.58 0.45
CA VAL A 104 5.30 10.08 0.73
C VAL A 104 5.08 9.68 2.20
N GLU A 105 6.12 9.21 2.90
CA GLU A 105 6.11 8.86 4.33
C GLU A 105 5.87 10.10 5.23
N GLY A 106 6.27 11.29 4.78
CA GLY A 106 5.99 12.55 5.49
C GLY A 106 4.52 12.99 5.35
N ALA A 107 3.83 12.53 4.31
CA ALA A 107 2.40 12.79 4.13
C ALA A 107 1.51 11.79 4.89
N PHE A 108 1.97 10.55 5.04
CA PHE A 108 1.26 9.47 5.72
C PHE A 108 2.22 8.63 6.56
N GLY A 109 2.08 8.69 7.89
CA GLY A 109 2.90 7.89 8.80
C GLY A 109 2.66 6.38 8.72
N GLU A 110 1.58 5.97 8.05
CA GLU A 110 1.27 4.57 7.76
C GLU A 110 2.07 4.02 6.57
N LEU A 111 2.75 4.86 5.79
CA LEU A 111 3.54 4.40 4.66
C LEU A 111 5.00 4.26 5.06
N SER A 112 5.61 3.14 4.66
CA SER A 112 7.05 2.92 4.77
C SER A 112 7.64 2.57 3.41
N VAL A 113 8.67 3.28 2.99
CA VAL A 113 9.39 2.99 1.75
C VAL A 113 10.29 1.78 1.96
N VAL A 114 10.01 0.69 1.25
CA VAL A 114 10.79 -0.54 1.31
C VAL A 114 12.02 -0.44 0.39
N ARG A 115 11.80 0.06 -0.82
CA ARG A 115 12.83 0.37 -1.82
C ARG A 115 12.26 1.32 -2.88
N SER A 116 13.14 2.11 -3.49
CA SER A 116 12.75 3.10 -4.47
C SER A 116 13.84 3.30 -5.53
N SER A 117 13.41 3.60 -6.74
CA SER A 117 14.23 4.07 -7.86
C SER A 117 13.37 5.05 -8.65
N LEU A 118 13.01 6.16 -8.01
CA LEU A 118 12.35 7.32 -8.60
C LEU A 118 13.37 8.32 -9.12
#